data_AF-U1PPB9-F1
#
_entry.id   AF-U1PPB9-F1
#
_cell.length_a   1.000
_cell.length_b   1.000
_cell.length_c   1.000
_cell.angle_alpha   90.00
_cell.angle_beta   90.00
_cell.angle_gamma   90.00
#
_symmetry.space_group_name_H-M   'P 1'
#
loop_
_entity.id
_entity.type
_entity.pdbx_description
1 polymer ?
#
loop_
_entity_poly.entity_id
_entity_poly.type
_entity_poly.pdbx_seq_one_letter_code
_entity_poly.pdbx_strand_id
1 'polypeptide(L)'
;TATHPKLAGALSTQEPPSWIGSNSWVVGGDHTESGSAFLANDPHLGLQAPPVWYEQVLSPPDYRVRGVTFPGVPPVVIGENDHGAWGFTNANADVLDCYRYETRADGTEYRYGDEWRAFETDEQTIPVADGDDRTVTVRRSVHGVVLDRAADGDDLRPAVGVAWTGLSATDTTLAVRDLNRSSGVEDVTSALRRFDEPTQCCVYADRDGEILYRVTGKVPIRRTDGEPVPGDRVFDGSAREGEWPGYTPFGESSWEGAIPYAEMPHARDPEYVGTANQRVVDDDDYPHYLAASYSPPDRGRRLWDRLDALVDRGDVTPDDLQTLQGDVVSERARRFQPVLAESRSALPADLQAVVDDLIAWDARLDRDSRAALVFVRFLAHYREAAVEPVLAEKLDDR
;
A
#
# COMPACT_ATOMS: atom_id res chain seq x y z
N THR A 1 -25.41 -19.24 2.54
CA THR A 1 -25.21 -19.64 1.13
C THR A 1 -23.74 -19.52 0.84
N ALA A 2 -23.05 -20.59 0.43
CA ALA A 2 -21.61 -20.60 0.20
C ALA A 2 -21.18 -19.51 -0.79
N THR A 3 -20.03 -18.87 -0.54
CA THR A 3 -19.32 -18.15 -1.61
C THR A 3 -18.79 -19.23 -2.54
N HIS A 4 -19.54 -19.50 -3.62
CA HIS A 4 -19.22 -20.52 -4.61
C HIS A 4 -17.71 -20.50 -4.95
N PRO A 5 -16.98 -21.63 -5.01
CA PRO A 5 -15.53 -21.64 -5.25
C PRO A 5 -15.09 -20.85 -6.50
N LYS A 6 -15.92 -20.84 -7.55
CA LYS A 6 -15.71 -19.95 -8.72
C LYS A 6 -15.81 -18.46 -8.40
N LEU A 7 -16.71 -18.06 -7.50
CA LEU A 7 -16.81 -16.69 -7.01
C LEU A 7 -15.61 -16.35 -6.13
N ALA A 8 -15.22 -17.24 -5.20
CA ALA A 8 -13.99 -17.03 -4.42
C ALA A 8 -12.74 -16.91 -5.33
N GLY A 9 -12.62 -17.78 -6.33
CA GLY A 9 -11.56 -17.71 -7.34
C GLY A 9 -11.65 -16.46 -8.22
N ALA A 10 -12.85 -15.98 -8.54
CA ALA A 10 -13.05 -14.72 -9.28
C ALA A 10 -12.80 -13.47 -8.42
N LEU A 11 -13.01 -13.56 -7.11
CA LEU A 11 -12.68 -12.49 -6.17
C LEU A 11 -11.17 -12.45 -5.90
N SER A 12 -10.49 -13.61 -5.85
CA SER A 12 -9.03 -13.64 -5.74
C SER A 12 -8.32 -13.10 -6.98
N THR A 13 -8.99 -13.07 -8.16
CA THR A 13 -8.42 -12.33 -9.31
C THR A 13 -8.53 -10.81 -9.18
N GLN A 14 -9.28 -10.30 -8.19
CA GLN A 14 -9.31 -8.88 -7.83
C GLN A 14 -8.18 -8.50 -6.86
N GLU A 15 -7.39 -9.47 -6.37
CA GLU A 15 -6.19 -9.14 -5.60
C GLU A 15 -5.25 -8.32 -6.48
N PRO A 16 -4.70 -7.20 -5.97
CA PRO A 16 -3.76 -6.41 -6.71
C PRO A 16 -2.56 -7.28 -7.09
N PRO A 17 -2.18 -7.32 -8.37
CA PRO A 17 -1.08 -8.15 -8.80
C PRO A 17 0.23 -7.70 -8.14
N SER A 18 1.18 -8.64 -8.01
CA SER A 18 2.43 -8.46 -7.26
C SER A 18 3.41 -7.41 -7.84
N TRP A 19 3.08 -6.81 -8.99
CA TRP A 19 3.84 -5.72 -9.61
C TRP A 19 3.27 -4.33 -9.33
N ILE A 20 2.16 -4.20 -8.60
CA ILE A 20 1.69 -2.89 -8.14
C ILE A 20 2.69 -2.31 -7.14
N GLY A 21 2.94 -1.02 -7.26
CA GLY A 21 3.87 -0.29 -6.42
C GLY A 21 3.82 1.20 -6.73
N SER A 22 4.75 1.95 -6.18
CA SER A 22 5.01 3.33 -6.54
C SER A 22 6.43 3.66 -6.11
N ASN A 23 7.06 4.59 -6.82
CA ASN A 23 8.27 5.25 -6.37
C ASN A 23 8.03 6.76 -6.26
N SER A 24 8.74 7.42 -5.34
CA SER A 24 8.89 8.87 -5.36
C SER A 24 10.21 9.25 -4.74
N TRP A 25 10.80 10.34 -5.18
CA TRP A 25 12.03 10.84 -4.58
C TRP A 25 12.15 12.34 -4.76
N VAL A 26 12.89 12.95 -3.84
CA VAL A 26 13.26 14.36 -3.86
C VAL A 26 14.76 14.49 -3.65
N VAL A 27 15.39 15.41 -4.38
CA VAL A 27 16.80 15.78 -4.23
C VAL A 27 16.87 17.29 -3.99
N GLY A 28 17.52 17.70 -2.90
CA GLY A 28 17.72 19.10 -2.51
C GLY A 28 18.61 19.88 -3.46
N GLY A 29 18.36 21.18 -3.54
CA GLY A 29 19.05 22.09 -4.46
C GLY A 29 20.56 22.11 -4.31
N ASP A 30 21.08 21.85 -3.11
CA ASP A 30 22.53 21.77 -2.83
C ASP A 30 23.23 20.62 -3.59
N HIS A 31 22.47 19.66 -4.11
CA HIS A 31 22.98 18.54 -4.89
C HIS A 31 22.64 18.61 -6.38
N THR A 32 21.83 19.58 -6.82
CA THR A 32 21.41 19.68 -8.22
C THR A 32 22.25 20.69 -9.00
N GLU A 33 22.42 20.46 -10.31
CA GLU A 33 23.15 21.37 -11.20
C GLU A 33 22.52 22.78 -11.22
N SER A 34 21.20 22.85 -11.03
CA SER A 34 20.42 24.09 -11.12
C SER A 34 20.34 24.88 -9.80
N GLY A 35 20.72 24.27 -8.67
CA GLY A 35 20.46 24.83 -7.34
C GLY A 35 18.99 24.75 -6.89
N SER A 36 18.09 24.20 -7.71
CA SER A 36 16.67 23.99 -7.38
C SER A 36 16.42 22.54 -6.97
N ALA A 37 15.49 22.31 -6.03
CA ALA A 37 15.10 20.96 -5.67
C ALA A 37 14.39 20.25 -6.84
N PHE A 38 14.62 18.94 -6.98
CA PHE A 38 13.94 18.11 -7.97
C PHE A 38 13.09 17.04 -7.30
N LEU A 39 11.86 16.86 -7.78
CA LEU A 39 10.92 15.83 -7.34
C LEU A 39 10.52 14.97 -8.53
N ALA A 40 10.44 13.66 -8.33
CA ALA A 40 9.79 12.75 -9.26
C ALA A 40 8.84 11.82 -8.51
N ASN A 41 7.71 11.51 -9.14
CA ASN A 41 6.75 10.53 -8.63
C ASN A 41 6.29 9.61 -9.76
N ASP A 42 6.38 8.32 -9.49
CA ASP A 42 6.28 7.23 -10.44
C ASP A 42 5.34 6.14 -9.90
N PRO A 43 4.01 6.35 -9.96
CA PRO A 43 3.03 5.38 -9.47
C PRO A 43 2.87 4.19 -10.43
N HIS A 44 3.00 2.95 -9.92
CA HIS A 44 2.88 1.71 -10.70
C HIS A 44 1.52 1.05 -10.47
N LEU A 45 0.52 1.53 -11.20
CA LEU A 45 -0.84 0.97 -11.16
C LEU A 45 -1.14 0.14 -12.41
N GLY A 46 -2.19 -0.67 -12.34
CA GLY A 46 -2.62 -1.50 -13.48
C GLY A 46 -3.01 -0.66 -14.70
N LEU A 47 -2.63 -1.12 -15.88
CA LEU A 47 -3.09 -0.54 -17.15
C LEU A 47 -4.51 -1.04 -17.43
N GLN A 48 -5.48 -0.11 -17.46
CA GLN A 48 -6.89 -0.40 -17.70
C GLN A 48 -7.58 0.69 -18.53
N ALA A 49 -8.78 0.40 -19.03
CA ALA A 49 -9.63 1.34 -19.75
C ALA A 49 -11.00 1.45 -19.04
N PRO A 50 -11.38 2.62 -18.48
CA PRO A 50 -10.61 3.88 -18.47
C PRO A 50 -9.34 3.80 -17.61
N PRO A 51 -8.30 4.62 -17.88
CA PRO A 51 -7.07 4.61 -17.10
C PRO A 51 -7.34 5.06 -15.66
N VAL A 52 -6.53 4.55 -14.72
CA VAL A 52 -6.60 4.98 -13.31
C VAL A 52 -6.27 6.46 -13.18
N TRP A 53 -5.20 6.91 -13.84
CA TRP A 53 -4.76 8.30 -13.84
C TRP A 53 -5.32 9.06 -15.04
N TYR A 54 -5.89 10.23 -14.76
CA TYR A 54 -6.35 11.20 -15.73
C TYR A 54 -5.56 12.49 -15.56
N GLU A 55 -4.83 12.91 -16.59
CA GLU A 55 -4.11 14.18 -16.59
C GLU A 55 -5.09 15.36 -16.64
N GLN A 56 -4.85 16.37 -15.81
CA GLN A 56 -5.66 17.59 -15.81
C GLN A 56 -4.85 18.83 -15.43
N VAL A 57 -5.37 19.98 -15.88
CA VAL A 57 -4.92 21.32 -15.47
C VAL A 57 -6.13 22.10 -14.99
N LEU A 58 -6.07 22.62 -13.78
CA LEU A 58 -7.06 23.56 -13.24
C LEU A 58 -6.42 24.94 -13.18
N SER A 59 -7.09 25.94 -13.73
CA SER A 59 -6.59 27.33 -13.80
C SER A 59 -7.69 28.34 -13.44
N PRO A 60 -8.26 28.30 -12.22
CA PRO A 60 -9.10 29.38 -11.72
C PRO A 60 -8.31 30.71 -11.57
N PRO A 61 -8.98 31.84 -11.28
CA PRO A 61 -8.31 33.14 -11.18
C PRO A 61 -7.26 33.26 -10.07
N ASP A 62 -7.35 32.44 -9.02
CA ASP A 62 -6.60 32.54 -7.78
C ASP A 62 -5.44 31.53 -7.64
N TYR A 63 -5.42 30.45 -8.44
CA TYR A 63 -4.32 29.49 -8.48
C TYR A 63 -4.29 28.72 -9.80
N ARG A 64 -3.16 28.09 -10.09
CA ARG A 64 -3.01 27.13 -11.19
C ARG A 64 -2.36 25.86 -10.66
N VAL A 65 -2.90 24.71 -11.05
CA VAL A 65 -2.39 23.39 -10.66
C VAL A 65 -2.47 22.44 -11.85
N ARG A 66 -1.47 21.58 -12.00
CA ARG A 66 -1.43 20.54 -13.04
C ARG A 66 -0.90 19.22 -12.48
N GLY A 67 -1.33 18.12 -13.07
CA GLY A 67 -0.88 16.79 -12.69
C GLY A 67 -1.90 15.73 -13.08
N VAL A 68 -2.08 14.73 -12.22
CA VAL A 68 -3.00 13.61 -12.43
C VAL A 68 -4.04 13.50 -11.31
N THR A 69 -5.21 12.97 -11.65
CA THR A 69 -6.30 12.64 -10.72
C THR A 69 -6.94 11.30 -11.07
N PHE A 70 -7.86 10.83 -10.23
CA PHE A 70 -8.75 9.73 -10.55
C PHE A 70 -10.01 10.21 -11.28
N PRO A 71 -10.56 9.43 -12.23
CA PRO A 71 -11.87 9.73 -12.83
C PRO A 71 -12.94 10.00 -11.76
N GLY A 72 -13.59 11.16 -11.85
CA GLY A 72 -14.63 11.58 -10.89
C GLY A 72 -14.12 12.38 -9.69
N VAL A 73 -12.80 12.51 -9.49
CA VAL A 73 -12.20 13.31 -8.41
C VAL A 73 -11.71 14.66 -8.96
N PRO A 74 -12.35 15.81 -8.60
CA PRO A 74 -12.00 17.10 -9.18
C PRO A 74 -10.57 17.61 -8.92
N PRO A 75 -10.00 17.60 -7.70
CA PRO A 75 -8.68 18.16 -7.47
C PRO A 75 -7.55 17.28 -8.04
N VAL A 76 -6.39 17.88 -8.32
CA VAL A 76 -5.17 17.16 -8.71
C VAL A 76 -4.63 16.38 -7.52
N VAL A 77 -4.43 15.07 -7.66
CA VAL A 77 -3.95 14.20 -6.57
C VAL A 77 -2.43 14.22 -6.51
N ILE A 78 -1.73 13.99 -7.62
CA ILE A 78 -0.27 14.10 -7.74
C ILE A 78 0.02 15.21 -8.75
N GLY A 79 0.89 16.15 -8.42
CA GLY A 79 1.16 17.25 -9.34
C GLY A 79 1.93 18.41 -8.71
N GLU A 80 1.73 19.57 -9.31
CA GLU A 80 2.40 20.80 -8.90
C GLU A 80 1.53 22.03 -9.15
N ASN A 81 1.84 23.10 -8.43
CA ASN A 81 1.30 24.43 -8.63
C ASN A 81 2.44 25.46 -8.78
N ASP A 82 2.13 26.75 -8.75
CA ASP A 82 3.12 27.82 -8.93
C ASP A 82 4.14 27.95 -7.76
N HIS A 83 3.96 27.17 -6.69
CA HIS A 83 4.77 27.22 -5.48
C HIS A 83 5.61 25.96 -5.28
N GLY A 84 5.03 24.76 -5.50
CA GLY A 84 5.76 23.51 -5.36
C GLY A 84 5.07 22.30 -5.98
N ALA A 85 5.75 21.16 -5.90
CA ALA A 85 5.32 19.87 -6.41
C ALA A 85 5.20 18.85 -5.28
N TRP A 86 4.26 17.91 -5.41
CA TRP A 86 4.08 16.81 -4.46
C TRP A 86 3.83 15.48 -5.16
N GLY A 87 4.27 14.42 -4.50
CA GLY A 87 4.07 13.04 -4.92
C GLY A 87 3.70 12.12 -3.77
N PHE A 88 3.18 10.95 -4.11
CA PHE A 88 2.76 9.95 -3.14
C PHE A 88 3.25 8.55 -3.51
N THR A 89 3.61 7.78 -2.49
CA THR A 89 3.70 6.31 -2.58
C THR A 89 2.98 5.69 -1.39
N ASN A 90 2.32 4.55 -1.58
CA ASN A 90 1.63 3.88 -0.48
C ASN A 90 2.62 3.53 0.66
N ALA A 91 2.26 3.89 1.90
CA ALA A 91 3.04 3.59 3.11
C ALA A 91 2.87 2.14 3.59
N ASN A 92 1.90 1.41 3.03
CA ASN A 92 1.49 0.06 3.43
C ASN A 92 1.13 -0.05 4.92
N ALA A 93 0.73 1.05 5.56
CA ALA A 93 0.33 1.00 6.95
C ALA A 93 -0.89 0.09 7.10
N ASP A 94 -0.88 -0.68 8.19
CA ASP A 94 -1.96 -1.54 8.59
C ASP A 94 -3.09 -0.68 9.15
N VAL A 95 -4.16 -0.57 8.38
CA VAL A 95 -5.36 0.24 8.64
C VAL A 95 -6.64 -0.57 8.54
N LEU A 96 -6.53 -1.91 8.60
CA LEU A 96 -7.66 -2.82 8.51
C LEU A 96 -7.46 -3.99 9.48
N ASP A 97 -8.44 -4.24 10.33
CA ASP A 97 -8.42 -5.36 11.27
C ASP A 97 -9.64 -6.26 11.10
N CYS A 98 -9.40 -7.56 11.31
CA CYS A 98 -10.42 -8.60 11.24
C CYS A 98 -10.73 -9.13 12.64
N TYR A 99 -12.02 -9.26 12.97
CA TYR A 99 -12.50 -9.66 14.29
C TYR A 99 -13.41 -10.87 14.18
N ARG A 100 -13.03 -11.95 14.86
CA ARG A 100 -13.86 -13.14 15.03
C ARG A 100 -14.82 -12.94 16.20
N TYR A 101 -16.06 -13.42 16.05
CA TYR A 101 -17.04 -13.40 17.15
C TYR A 101 -17.62 -14.78 17.48
N GLU A 102 -17.95 -14.98 18.76
CA GLU A 102 -18.94 -15.94 19.20
C GLU A 102 -20.33 -15.48 18.72
N THR A 103 -21.07 -16.36 18.05
CA THR A 103 -22.41 -16.08 17.54
C THR A 103 -23.43 -17.02 18.18
N ARG A 104 -24.68 -16.55 18.32
CA ARG A 104 -25.81 -17.43 18.68
C ARG A 104 -26.03 -18.49 17.60
N ALA A 105 -26.70 -19.58 17.97
CA ALA A 105 -26.98 -20.69 17.06
C ALA A 105 -27.82 -20.30 15.83
N ASP A 106 -28.67 -19.26 15.96
CA ASP A 106 -29.44 -18.69 14.86
C ASP A 106 -28.66 -17.64 14.04
N GLY A 107 -27.44 -17.28 14.48
CA GLY A 107 -26.55 -16.34 13.82
C GLY A 107 -27.01 -14.88 13.84
N THR A 108 -28.04 -14.52 14.63
CA THR A 108 -28.63 -13.17 14.64
C THR A 108 -27.89 -12.20 15.57
N GLU A 109 -27.27 -12.74 16.61
CA GLU A 109 -26.50 -11.99 17.61
C GLU A 109 -25.05 -12.49 17.69
N TYR A 110 -24.17 -11.56 18.05
CA TYR A 110 -22.78 -11.82 18.39
C TYR A 110 -22.49 -11.36 19.82
N ARG A 111 -21.49 -11.97 20.43
CA ARG A 111 -21.02 -11.56 21.75
C ARG A 111 -20.06 -10.39 21.63
N TYR A 112 -20.18 -9.43 22.53
CA TYR A 112 -19.26 -8.30 22.68
C TYR A 112 -19.05 -8.01 24.17
N GLY A 113 -17.93 -8.48 24.72
CA GLY A 113 -17.72 -8.56 26.16
C GLY A 113 -18.74 -9.47 26.84
N ASP A 114 -19.46 -8.92 27.81
CA ASP A 114 -20.49 -9.65 28.56
C ASP A 114 -21.88 -9.57 27.91
N GLU A 115 -22.03 -8.85 26.80
CA GLU A 115 -23.31 -8.61 26.13
C GLU A 115 -23.47 -9.44 24.86
N TRP A 116 -24.70 -9.84 24.57
CA TRP A 116 -25.11 -10.29 23.23
C TRP A 116 -25.73 -9.11 22.51
N ARG A 117 -25.23 -8.80 21.31
CA ARG A 117 -25.70 -7.70 20.47
C ARG A 117 -26.19 -8.24 19.15
N ALA A 118 -27.31 -7.72 18.67
CA ALA A 118 -27.79 -8.02 17.34
C ALA A 118 -26.84 -7.45 16.28
N PHE A 119 -26.64 -8.17 15.19
CA PHE A 119 -26.06 -7.57 13.99
C PHE A 119 -27.04 -6.56 13.39
N GLU A 120 -26.56 -5.37 13.05
CA GLU A 120 -27.33 -4.47 12.20
C GLU A 120 -27.44 -5.14 10.82
N THR A 121 -28.67 -5.36 10.35
CA THR A 121 -28.94 -6.14 9.14
C THR A 121 -29.79 -5.33 8.17
N ASP A 122 -29.33 -5.26 6.92
CA ASP A 122 -29.99 -4.57 5.82
C ASP A 122 -30.12 -5.54 4.63
N GLU A 123 -31.30 -5.60 4.02
CA GLU A 123 -31.53 -6.40 2.81
C GLU A 123 -31.54 -5.50 1.57
N GLN A 124 -30.67 -5.80 0.61
CA GLN A 124 -30.52 -5.05 -0.62
C GLN A 124 -30.92 -5.91 -1.81
N THR A 125 -31.90 -5.46 -2.58
CA THR A 125 -32.30 -6.12 -3.83
C THR A 125 -31.46 -5.59 -4.98
N ILE A 126 -30.65 -6.46 -5.57
CA ILE A 126 -29.79 -6.16 -6.72
C ILE A 126 -30.51 -6.63 -7.99
N PRO A 127 -30.87 -5.73 -8.92
CA PRO A 127 -31.44 -6.12 -10.20
C PRO A 127 -30.40 -6.86 -11.06
N VAL A 128 -30.82 -7.94 -11.70
CA VAL A 128 -29.94 -8.76 -12.55
C VAL A 128 -30.40 -8.71 -14.00
N ALA A 129 -29.49 -8.34 -14.90
CA ALA A 129 -29.76 -8.34 -16.34
C ALA A 129 -30.17 -9.75 -16.80
N ASP A 130 -31.29 -9.82 -17.52
CA ASP A 130 -31.86 -11.05 -18.07
C ASP A 130 -32.16 -12.16 -17.04
N GLY A 131 -32.33 -11.79 -15.75
CA GLY A 131 -32.62 -12.74 -14.67
C GLY A 131 -33.48 -12.15 -13.56
N ASP A 132 -33.77 -12.98 -12.55
CA ASP A 132 -34.47 -12.53 -11.35
C ASP A 132 -33.53 -11.71 -10.45
N ASP A 133 -34.08 -10.65 -9.86
CA ASP A 133 -33.42 -9.84 -8.84
C ASP A 133 -32.86 -10.71 -7.70
N ARG A 134 -31.72 -10.30 -7.15
CA ARG A 134 -31.03 -11.01 -6.08
C ARG A 134 -31.03 -10.19 -4.82
N THR A 135 -31.62 -10.72 -3.75
CA THR A 135 -31.49 -10.13 -2.42
C THR A 135 -30.14 -10.51 -1.82
N VAL A 136 -29.40 -9.51 -1.34
CA VAL A 136 -28.17 -9.63 -0.58
C VAL A 136 -28.41 -9.09 0.81
N THR A 137 -28.06 -9.87 1.83
CA THR A 137 -28.12 -9.45 3.22
C THR A 137 -26.77 -8.87 3.62
N VAL A 138 -26.73 -7.62 4.05
CA VAL A 138 -25.54 -6.95 4.58
C VAL A 138 -25.65 -6.91 6.10
N ARG A 139 -24.63 -7.39 6.80
CA ARG A 139 -24.55 -7.40 8.26
C ARG A 139 -23.42 -6.52 8.76
N ARG A 140 -23.65 -5.81 9.86
CA ARG A 140 -22.64 -4.97 10.53
C ARG A 140 -22.57 -5.30 12.02
N SER A 141 -21.34 -5.30 12.52
CA SER A 141 -20.99 -5.38 13.93
C SER A 141 -20.47 -4.03 14.43
N VAL A 142 -20.13 -3.93 15.71
CA VAL A 142 -19.50 -2.73 16.28
C VAL A 142 -18.19 -2.33 15.58
N HIS A 143 -17.47 -3.29 14.98
CA HIS A 143 -16.23 -3.05 14.26
C HIS A 143 -16.43 -2.66 12.78
N GLY A 144 -17.61 -2.88 12.19
CA GLY A 144 -17.87 -2.59 10.78
C GLY A 144 -18.60 -3.72 10.04
N VAL A 145 -18.40 -3.82 8.73
CA VAL A 145 -19.05 -4.87 7.90
C VAL A 145 -18.66 -6.27 8.38
N VAL A 146 -19.59 -7.21 8.29
CA VAL A 146 -19.35 -8.62 8.63
C VAL A 146 -19.19 -9.41 7.35
N LEU A 147 -18.04 -10.07 7.22
CA LEU A 147 -17.77 -11.04 6.18
C LEU A 147 -18.17 -12.42 6.67
N ASP A 148 -19.09 -13.04 5.94
CA ASP A 148 -19.46 -14.44 6.13
C ASP A 148 -18.66 -15.29 5.18
N ARG A 149 -17.72 -16.08 5.72
CA ARG A 149 -17.17 -17.18 4.95
C ARG A 149 -18.12 -18.35 5.13
N ALA A 150 -18.77 -18.76 4.05
CA ALA A 150 -19.44 -20.04 4.00
C ALA A 150 -18.66 -21.02 3.11
N ALA A 151 -18.04 -22.04 3.70
CA ALA A 151 -17.38 -23.20 3.13
C ALA A 151 -18.37 -24.37 3.05
N ASP A 152 -18.27 -25.14 1.98
CA ASP A 152 -19.07 -26.32 1.76
C ASP A 152 -18.86 -27.37 2.86
N GLY A 153 -19.95 -27.94 3.39
CA GLY A 153 -19.94 -29.12 4.27
C GLY A 153 -19.75 -28.82 5.76
N ASP A 154 -20.86 -28.77 6.48
CA ASP A 154 -21.10 -29.05 7.91
C ASP A 154 -20.22 -28.43 9.02
N ASP A 155 -19.28 -27.52 8.75
CA ASP A 155 -18.77 -26.64 9.81
C ASP A 155 -18.26 -25.32 9.25
N LEU A 156 -19.04 -24.25 9.48
CA LEU A 156 -18.62 -22.91 9.16
C LEU A 156 -18.46 -22.01 10.37
N ARG A 157 -17.18 -21.84 10.66
CA ARG A 157 -16.55 -20.94 11.62
C ARG A 157 -16.55 -19.49 11.09
N PRO A 158 -16.37 -18.51 11.98
CA PRO A 158 -17.34 -17.48 12.36
C PRO A 158 -17.39 -16.26 11.44
N ALA A 159 -18.49 -15.52 11.55
CA ALA A 159 -18.64 -14.14 11.11
C ALA A 159 -17.38 -13.32 11.49
N VAL A 160 -16.74 -12.72 10.49
CA VAL A 160 -15.56 -11.85 10.69
C VAL A 160 -16.00 -10.40 10.51
N GLY A 161 -16.05 -9.63 11.59
CA GLY A 161 -16.17 -8.18 11.51
C GLY A 161 -14.90 -7.57 10.93
N VAL A 162 -15.04 -6.54 10.10
CA VAL A 162 -13.92 -5.82 9.50
C VAL A 162 -13.98 -4.36 9.94
N ALA A 163 -12.97 -3.95 10.72
CA ALA A 163 -12.68 -2.55 10.93
C ALA A 163 -11.74 -2.07 9.84
N TRP A 164 -12.04 -0.93 9.24
CA TRP A 164 -11.20 -0.31 8.23
C TRP A 164 -11.37 1.20 8.32
N THR A 165 -10.28 1.94 8.23
CA THR A 165 -10.32 3.40 8.33
C THR A 165 -11.28 4.04 7.34
N GLY A 166 -11.42 3.44 6.15
CA GLY A 166 -12.31 3.92 5.09
C GLY A 166 -13.79 3.66 5.32
N LEU A 167 -14.15 3.03 6.45
CA LEU A 167 -15.54 3.00 6.91
C LEU A 167 -15.91 4.25 7.69
N SER A 168 -14.98 5.13 8.07
CA SER A 168 -15.27 6.41 8.71
C SER A 168 -15.42 7.53 7.68
N ALA A 169 -16.10 8.61 8.03
CA ALA A 169 -16.01 9.88 7.31
C ALA A 169 -14.56 10.39 7.33
N THR A 170 -14.12 10.97 6.20
CA THR A 170 -12.74 11.44 6.00
C THR A 170 -12.69 12.81 5.33
N ASP A 171 -11.65 13.57 5.67
CA ASP A 171 -11.37 14.91 5.13
C ASP A 171 -10.37 14.89 3.96
N THR A 172 -9.94 13.71 3.50
CA THR A 172 -8.87 13.56 2.49
C THR A 172 -9.13 14.37 1.23
N THR A 173 -10.35 14.39 0.69
CA THR A 173 -10.63 15.17 -0.52
C THR A 173 -10.43 16.68 -0.28
N LEU A 174 -10.71 17.16 0.93
CA LEU A 174 -10.45 18.53 1.32
C LEU A 174 -8.95 18.78 1.52
N ALA A 175 -8.20 17.81 2.09
CA ALA A 175 -6.75 17.87 2.15
C ALA A 175 -6.11 18.00 0.76
N VAL A 176 -6.53 17.17 -0.21
CA VAL A 176 -6.02 17.23 -1.58
C VAL A 176 -6.38 18.58 -2.24
N ARG A 177 -7.60 19.07 -2.05
CA ARG A 177 -7.99 20.42 -2.50
C ARG A 177 -7.09 21.50 -1.90
N ASP A 178 -6.75 21.39 -0.62
CA ASP A 178 -5.91 22.37 0.07
C ASP A 178 -4.44 22.30 -0.41
N LEU A 179 -3.93 21.10 -0.75
CA LEU A 179 -2.63 20.95 -1.43
C LEU A 179 -2.59 21.70 -2.76
N ASN A 180 -3.65 21.61 -3.56
CA ASN A 180 -3.75 22.28 -4.87
C ASN A 180 -3.60 23.81 -4.75
N ARG A 181 -4.00 24.37 -3.61
CA ARG A 181 -4.04 25.81 -3.31
C ARG A 181 -2.88 26.27 -2.42
N SER A 182 -1.96 25.37 -2.09
CA SER A 182 -0.85 25.66 -1.18
C SER A 182 0.09 26.71 -1.76
N SER A 183 0.58 27.62 -0.91
CA SER A 183 1.59 28.62 -1.27
C SER A 183 2.99 28.31 -0.73
N GLY A 184 3.18 27.14 -0.11
CA GLY A 184 4.45 26.67 0.42
C GLY A 184 4.29 25.51 1.41
N VAL A 185 5.40 25.06 1.98
CA VAL A 185 5.47 23.90 2.88
C VAL A 185 4.55 23.96 4.10
N GLU A 186 4.22 25.15 4.61
CA GLU A 186 3.33 25.29 5.77
C GLU A 186 1.85 25.02 5.43
N ASP A 187 1.41 25.46 4.25
CA ASP A 187 0.07 25.14 3.75
C ASP A 187 -0.03 23.65 3.44
N VAL A 188 1.03 23.07 2.87
CA VAL A 188 1.13 21.62 2.63
C VAL A 188 1.06 20.86 3.95
N THR A 189 1.84 21.25 4.95
CA THR A 189 1.82 20.63 6.29
C THR A 189 0.44 20.72 6.93
N SER A 190 -0.27 21.84 6.72
CA SER A 190 -1.64 22.04 7.20
C SER A 190 -2.65 21.18 6.45
N ALA A 191 -2.52 21.04 5.13
CA ALA A 191 -3.34 20.17 4.31
C ALA A 191 -3.15 18.69 4.69
N LEU A 192 -1.91 18.23 4.85
CA LEU A 192 -1.59 16.84 5.20
C LEU A 192 -2.09 16.43 6.60
N ARG A 193 -2.37 17.38 7.51
CA ARG A 193 -3.06 17.08 8.81
C ARG A 193 -4.47 16.52 8.62
N ARG A 194 -5.11 16.88 7.51
CA ARG A 194 -6.48 16.51 7.14
C ARG A 194 -6.52 15.29 6.21
N PHE A 195 -5.36 14.75 5.85
CA PHE A 195 -5.25 13.60 4.97
C PHE A 195 -5.44 12.33 5.80
N ASP A 196 -6.68 11.91 5.98
CA ASP A 196 -7.05 10.82 6.90
C ASP A 196 -6.80 9.43 6.31
N GLU A 197 -6.89 9.29 4.99
CA GLU A 197 -6.61 8.04 4.26
C GLU A 197 -6.49 8.27 2.75
N PRO A 198 -5.98 7.32 1.96
CA PRO A 198 -5.15 6.19 2.38
C PRO A 198 -3.83 6.68 3.00
N THR A 199 -3.14 5.82 3.74
CA THR A 199 -1.82 6.15 4.28
C THR A 199 -0.79 6.21 3.15
N GLN A 200 -0.17 7.38 2.96
CA GLN A 200 0.81 7.62 1.90
C GLN A 200 2.08 8.20 2.48
N CYS A 201 3.24 7.82 1.93
CA CYS A 201 4.43 8.63 2.02
C CYS A 201 4.29 9.79 1.01
N CYS A 202 4.05 11.00 1.52
CA CYS A 202 4.08 12.23 0.76
C CYS A 202 5.52 12.73 0.66
N VAL A 203 5.94 13.09 -0.55
CA VAL A 203 7.14 13.91 -0.78
C VAL A 203 6.73 15.23 -1.40
N TYR A 204 7.38 16.31 -1.01
CA TYR A 204 7.12 17.67 -1.49
C TYR A 204 8.44 18.42 -1.67
N ALA A 205 8.50 19.25 -2.70
CA ALA A 205 9.60 20.18 -2.94
C ALA A 205 9.02 21.49 -3.48
N ASP A 206 9.48 22.62 -2.97
CA ASP A 206 9.03 23.93 -3.45
C ASP A 206 10.14 24.77 -4.09
N ARG A 207 9.71 25.86 -4.72
CA ARG A 207 10.61 26.78 -5.44
C ARG A 207 11.55 27.56 -4.52
N ASP A 208 11.24 27.62 -3.22
CA ASP A 208 12.05 28.32 -2.22
C ASP A 208 13.11 27.38 -1.61
N GLY A 209 13.07 26.09 -1.99
CA GLY A 209 14.06 25.07 -1.64
C GLY A 209 13.65 24.19 -0.46
N GLU A 210 12.45 24.36 0.09
CA GLU A 210 11.98 23.54 1.20
C GLU A 210 11.57 22.15 0.71
N ILE A 211 11.92 21.13 1.49
CA ILE A 211 11.57 19.74 1.20
C ILE A 211 10.81 19.16 2.39
N LEU A 212 9.77 18.40 2.10
CA LEU A 212 9.01 17.67 3.11
C LEU A 212 8.84 16.22 2.70
N TYR A 213 9.19 15.32 3.62
CA TYR A 213 8.72 13.94 3.63
C TYR A 213 7.75 13.75 4.78
N ARG A 214 6.60 13.14 4.52
CA ARG A 214 5.63 12.85 5.58
C ARG A 214 4.74 11.67 5.26
N VAL A 215 4.59 10.77 6.24
CA VAL A 215 3.54 9.76 6.19
C VAL A 215 2.20 10.37 6.61
N THR A 216 1.20 10.22 5.76
CA THR A 216 -0.19 10.65 5.97
C THR A 216 -1.07 9.52 6.48
N GLY A 217 -2.30 9.87 6.84
CA GLY A 217 -3.35 8.92 7.20
C GLY A 217 -3.55 8.73 8.70
N LYS A 218 -4.65 8.09 9.07
CA LYS A 218 -4.96 7.64 10.43
C LYS A 218 -4.51 6.20 10.58
N VAL A 219 -3.54 5.97 11.46
CA VAL A 219 -3.09 4.61 11.82
C VAL A 219 -3.58 4.32 13.24
N PRO A 220 -4.51 3.38 13.43
CA PRO A 220 -5.06 3.09 14.75
C PRO A 220 -4.04 2.38 15.65
N ILE A 221 -3.97 2.77 16.92
CA ILE A 221 -3.27 2.02 17.97
C ILE A 221 -4.28 1.02 18.54
N ARG A 222 -4.13 -0.25 18.15
CA ARG A 222 -4.98 -1.34 18.61
C ARG A 222 -4.69 -1.64 20.08
N ARG A 223 -5.73 -1.87 20.88
CA ARG A 223 -5.57 -2.21 22.30
C ARG A 223 -6.27 -3.50 22.69
N THR A 224 -5.58 -4.33 23.45
CA THR A 224 -6.14 -5.49 24.17
C THR A 224 -5.79 -5.31 25.65
N ASP A 225 -6.80 -5.39 26.53
CA ASP A 225 -6.63 -5.17 27.98
C ASP A 225 -5.93 -3.84 28.34
N GLY A 226 -6.08 -2.82 27.48
CA GLY A 226 -5.46 -1.50 27.63
C GLY A 226 -4.06 -1.35 27.02
N GLU A 227 -3.42 -2.46 26.66
CA GLU A 227 -2.06 -2.48 26.13
C GLU A 227 -2.05 -2.45 24.58
N PRO A 228 -1.11 -1.71 23.95
CA PRO A 228 -0.95 -1.71 22.51
C PRO A 228 -0.57 -3.09 21.95
N VAL A 229 -1.21 -3.50 20.85
CA VAL A 229 -0.92 -4.75 20.14
C VAL A 229 -0.82 -4.51 18.62
N PRO A 230 -0.02 -5.30 17.87
CA PRO A 230 0.01 -5.20 16.41
C PRO A 230 -1.24 -5.82 15.75
N GLY A 231 -1.66 -5.29 14.59
CA GLY A 231 -2.78 -5.78 13.76
C GLY A 231 -2.46 -7.01 12.89
N ASP A 232 -1.44 -7.78 13.26
CA ASP A 232 -0.90 -8.89 12.48
C ASP A 232 -1.71 -10.20 12.57
N ARG A 233 -2.96 -10.12 13.05
CA ARG A 233 -3.79 -11.28 13.41
C ARG A 233 -5.28 -11.00 13.24
N VAL A 234 -6.07 -12.08 13.28
CA VAL A 234 -7.51 -11.96 13.51
C VAL A 234 -7.74 -11.87 15.02
N PHE A 235 -8.35 -10.78 15.48
CA PHE A 235 -8.66 -10.53 16.89
C PHE A 235 -9.92 -11.28 17.33
N ASP A 236 -10.02 -11.59 18.62
CA ASP A 236 -11.28 -11.99 19.23
C ASP A 236 -12.13 -10.74 19.58
N GLY A 237 -13.10 -10.45 18.71
CA GLY A 237 -14.05 -9.34 18.92
C GLY A 237 -15.03 -9.59 20.07
N SER A 238 -15.23 -10.85 20.49
CA SER A 238 -16.07 -11.15 21.67
C SER A 238 -15.34 -10.82 22.96
N ALA A 239 -14.03 -11.02 22.99
CA ALA A 239 -13.17 -10.61 24.08
C ALA A 239 -12.74 -9.13 24.03
N ARG A 240 -13.14 -8.39 22.99
CA ARG A 240 -12.76 -6.98 22.77
C ARG A 240 -11.25 -6.79 22.64
N GLU A 241 -10.59 -7.74 21.97
CA GLU A 241 -9.19 -7.60 21.59
C GLU A 241 -9.04 -6.61 20.43
N GLY A 242 -7.89 -5.92 20.37
CA GLY A 242 -7.53 -5.09 19.22
C GLY A 242 -8.45 -3.89 18.98
N GLU A 243 -9.10 -3.37 20.01
CA GLU A 243 -10.04 -2.25 19.91
C GLU A 243 -9.33 -0.98 19.42
N TRP A 244 -10.06 -0.14 18.66
CA TRP A 244 -9.60 1.16 18.17
C TRP A 244 -10.29 2.28 18.96
N PRO A 245 -9.65 2.89 19.97
CA PRO A 245 -10.29 3.95 20.75
C PRO A 245 -10.68 5.14 19.85
N GLY A 246 -11.95 5.54 19.95
CA GLY A 246 -12.48 6.67 19.19
C GLY A 246 -12.84 6.37 17.72
N TYR A 247 -12.79 5.11 17.29
CA TYR A 247 -13.28 4.67 15.98
C TYR A 247 -14.79 4.50 15.97
N THR A 248 -15.44 4.92 14.88
CA THR A 248 -16.88 4.77 14.68
C THR A 248 -17.13 4.47 13.19
N PRO A 249 -17.37 3.19 12.82
CA PRO A 249 -17.65 2.84 11.43
C PRO A 249 -18.98 3.44 10.97
N PHE A 250 -19.04 3.80 9.69
CA PHE A 250 -20.15 4.46 9.00
C PHE A 250 -20.59 5.79 9.63
N GLY A 251 -19.70 6.43 10.39
CA GLY A 251 -19.91 7.72 11.05
C GLY A 251 -18.63 8.54 11.11
N GLU A 252 -18.56 9.48 12.05
CA GLU A 252 -17.39 10.33 12.28
C GLU A 252 -16.55 9.77 13.42
N SER A 253 -15.37 9.22 13.11
CA SER A 253 -14.40 8.79 14.13
C SER A 253 -13.69 10.00 14.74
N SER A 254 -13.48 9.98 16.05
CA SER A 254 -12.67 11.00 16.76
C SER A 254 -11.16 10.79 16.60
N TRP A 255 -10.76 9.54 16.28
CA TRP A 255 -9.37 9.14 16.11
C TRP A 255 -8.46 9.38 17.34
N GLU A 256 -9.03 9.49 18.54
CA GLU A 256 -8.26 9.66 19.80
C GLU A 256 -7.23 8.53 20.02
N GLY A 257 -7.54 7.31 19.58
CA GLY A 257 -6.66 6.16 19.64
C GLY A 257 -5.73 5.97 18.44
N ALA A 258 -5.63 6.92 17.50
CA ALA A 258 -4.68 6.83 16.39
C ALA A 258 -3.30 7.37 16.77
N ILE A 259 -2.27 7.00 16.01
CA ILE A 259 -0.93 7.59 16.14
C ILE A 259 -1.06 9.12 16.00
N PRO A 260 -0.56 9.91 16.96
CA PRO A 260 -0.62 11.37 16.87
C PRO A 260 0.08 11.89 15.62
N TYR A 261 -0.49 12.90 14.96
CA TYR A 261 0.07 13.45 13.72
C TYR A 261 1.55 13.83 13.85
N ALA A 262 1.94 14.43 14.99
CA ALA A 262 3.32 14.84 15.24
C ALA A 262 4.31 13.66 15.41
N GLU A 263 3.79 12.48 15.73
CA GLU A 263 4.57 11.25 15.93
C GLU A 263 4.61 10.37 14.68
N MET A 264 3.79 10.66 13.66
CA MET A 264 3.89 10.01 12.35
C MET A 264 5.26 10.27 11.71
N PRO A 265 5.85 9.31 10.97
CA PRO A 265 7.18 9.49 10.39
C PRO A 265 7.22 10.66 9.41
N HIS A 266 8.21 11.53 9.57
CA HIS A 266 8.39 12.72 8.76
C HIS A 266 9.83 13.21 8.79
N ALA A 267 10.21 13.98 7.79
CA ALA A 267 11.47 14.72 7.74
C ALA A 267 11.22 16.08 7.07
N ARG A 268 11.81 17.13 7.61
CA ARG A 268 11.81 18.47 7.02
C ARG A 268 13.22 18.80 6.56
N ASP A 269 13.32 19.32 5.35
CA ASP A 269 14.55 19.64 4.63
C ASP A 269 15.60 18.52 4.64
N PRO A 270 15.23 17.25 4.31
CA PRO A 270 16.24 16.24 4.04
C PRO A 270 17.05 16.62 2.79
N GLU A 271 18.34 16.31 2.78
CA GLU A 271 19.21 16.47 1.60
C GLU A 271 18.62 15.76 0.36
N TYR A 272 18.09 14.56 0.57
CA TYR A 272 17.31 13.80 -0.40
C TYR A 272 16.51 12.71 0.33
N VAL A 273 15.47 12.21 -0.32
CA VAL A 273 14.64 11.13 0.22
C VAL A 273 14.06 10.28 -0.90
N GLY A 274 14.01 8.96 -0.72
CA GLY A 274 13.43 8.01 -1.67
C GLY A 274 12.41 7.08 -1.02
N THR A 275 11.27 6.90 -1.69
CA THR A 275 10.21 5.97 -1.29
C THR A 275 9.85 5.05 -2.45
N ALA A 276 9.59 3.80 -2.12
CA ALA A 276 9.36 2.66 -3.01
C ALA A 276 8.46 1.62 -2.31
N ASN A 277 7.55 2.07 -1.43
CA ASN A 277 6.71 1.23 -0.55
C ASN A 277 7.49 0.29 0.39
N GLN A 278 8.78 0.56 0.62
CA GLN A 278 9.62 -0.15 1.57
C GLN A 278 9.18 0.13 3.01
N ARG A 279 9.78 -0.57 3.98
CA ARG A 279 9.63 -0.27 5.41
C ARG A 279 9.87 1.23 5.64
N VAL A 280 8.88 1.90 6.21
CA VAL A 280 8.86 3.37 6.36
C VAL A 280 9.91 3.84 7.37
N VAL A 281 10.02 3.13 8.50
CA VAL A 281 10.96 3.44 9.58
C VAL A 281 11.78 2.20 9.88
N ASP A 282 13.10 2.31 9.77
CA ASP A 282 14.09 1.27 10.12
C ASP A 282 14.83 1.66 11.41
N ASP A 283 14.07 2.21 12.35
CA ASP A 283 14.55 2.64 13.67
C ASP A 283 13.79 1.83 14.74
N ASP A 284 14.55 1.10 15.56
CA ASP A 284 14.01 0.29 16.66
C ASP A 284 13.48 1.17 17.81
N ASP A 285 13.85 2.45 17.87
CA ASP A 285 13.35 3.42 18.86
C ASP A 285 12.02 4.05 18.46
N TYR A 286 11.52 3.82 17.22
CA TYR A 286 10.22 4.32 16.80
C TYR A 286 9.10 3.58 17.56
N PRO A 287 8.27 4.28 18.36
CA PRO A 287 7.46 3.64 19.39
C PRO A 287 6.18 2.99 18.87
N HIS A 288 5.84 3.19 17.59
CA HIS A 288 4.55 2.79 17.05
C HIS A 288 4.65 1.67 16.02
N TYR A 289 3.70 0.75 16.08
CA TYR A 289 3.45 -0.21 15.03
C TYR A 289 2.79 0.48 13.82
N LEU A 290 3.37 0.30 12.62
CA LEU A 290 2.79 0.80 11.37
C LEU A 290 2.19 -0.30 10.51
N ALA A 291 2.91 -1.42 10.30
CA ALA A 291 2.44 -2.51 9.46
C ALA A 291 3.20 -3.83 9.75
N ALA A 292 2.59 -4.96 9.38
CA ALA A 292 3.23 -6.27 9.41
C ALA A 292 4.05 -6.55 8.13
N SER A 293 3.69 -5.91 7.01
CA SER A 293 4.26 -6.23 5.69
C SER A 293 4.41 -4.99 4.83
N TYR A 294 5.48 -4.98 4.04
CA TYR A 294 5.83 -3.92 3.10
C TYR A 294 6.19 -4.54 1.74
N SER A 295 6.45 -3.71 0.73
CA SER A 295 7.04 -4.23 -0.51
C SER A 295 8.41 -4.87 -0.26
N PRO A 296 8.79 -5.90 -1.02
CA PRO A 296 10.14 -6.47 -0.97
C PRO A 296 11.22 -5.38 -1.11
N PRO A 297 12.36 -5.52 -0.42
CA PRO A 297 13.33 -4.43 -0.28
C PRO A 297 14.07 -4.08 -1.57
N ASP A 298 14.00 -4.93 -2.60
CA ASP A 298 14.81 -4.81 -3.82
C ASP A 298 14.61 -3.46 -4.54
N ARG A 299 13.38 -2.94 -4.63
CA ARG A 299 13.12 -1.63 -5.27
C ARG A 299 13.63 -0.47 -4.42
N GLY A 300 13.35 -0.51 -3.13
CA GLY A 300 13.80 0.53 -2.20
C GLY A 300 15.32 0.62 -2.13
N ARG A 301 16.01 -0.51 -1.99
CA ARG A 301 17.47 -0.54 -1.98
C ARG A 301 18.06 -0.05 -3.31
N ARG A 302 17.52 -0.50 -4.44
CA ARG A 302 17.96 -0.02 -5.76
C ARG A 302 17.79 1.50 -5.92
N LEU A 303 16.67 2.04 -5.43
CA LEU A 303 16.41 3.48 -5.45
C LEU A 303 17.47 4.23 -4.64
N TRP A 304 17.71 3.82 -3.39
CA TRP A 304 18.71 4.46 -2.51
C TRP A 304 20.14 4.32 -3.06
N ASP A 305 20.57 3.12 -3.48
CA ASP A 305 21.89 2.91 -4.10
C ASP A 305 22.14 3.86 -5.29
N ARG A 306 21.07 4.19 -6.05
CA ARG A 306 21.16 5.12 -7.18
C ARG A 306 21.11 6.59 -6.74
N LEU A 307 20.29 6.94 -5.76
CA LEU A 307 20.24 8.30 -5.21
C LEU A 307 21.56 8.66 -4.54
N ASP A 308 22.12 7.78 -3.71
CA ASP A 308 23.42 7.95 -3.07
C ASP A 308 24.50 8.24 -4.11
N ALA A 309 24.57 7.42 -5.18
CA ALA A 309 25.53 7.62 -6.25
C ALA A 309 25.35 8.92 -7.05
N LEU A 310 24.10 9.39 -7.20
CA LEU A 310 23.80 10.66 -7.88
C LEU A 310 24.20 11.85 -7.01
N VAL A 311 23.88 11.79 -5.72
CA VAL A 311 24.18 12.83 -4.74
C VAL A 311 25.69 12.93 -4.50
N ASP A 312 26.40 11.81 -4.34
CA ASP A 312 27.86 11.76 -4.19
C ASP A 312 28.59 12.34 -5.40
N ARG A 313 28.04 12.14 -6.61
CA ARG A 313 28.57 12.72 -7.83
C ARG A 313 28.38 14.24 -7.87
N GLY A 314 27.31 14.75 -7.24
CA GLY A 314 26.86 16.12 -7.37
C GLY A 314 26.27 16.42 -8.76
N ASP A 315 25.86 17.68 -8.93
CA ASP A 315 25.28 18.21 -10.16
C ASP A 315 24.18 17.30 -10.72
N VAL A 316 23.24 16.88 -9.87
CA VAL A 316 22.10 16.07 -10.28
C VAL A 316 21.26 16.86 -11.27
N THR A 317 20.85 16.21 -12.36
CA THR A 317 20.05 16.81 -13.44
C THR A 317 18.67 16.15 -13.54
N PRO A 318 17.68 16.79 -14.20
CA PRO A 318 16.40 16.13 -14.48
C PRO A 318 16.54 14.83 -15.29
N ASP A 319 17.55 14.76 -16.18
CA ASP A 319 17.82 13.57 -16.99
C ASP A 319 18.31 12.38 -16.13
N ASP A 320 19.01 12.66 -15.02
CA ASP A 320 19.38 11.62 -14.05
C ASP A 320 18.14 11.01 -13.38
N LEU A 321 17.17 11.85 -13.01
CA LEU A 321 15.91 11.40 -12.42
C LEU A 321 15.08 10.58 -13.43
N GLN A 322 15.04 11.00 -14.70
CA GLN A 322 14.41 10.20 -15.76
C GLN A 322 15.11 8.86 -15.96
N THR A 323 16.44 8.83 -15.92
CA THR A 323 17.24 7.61 -16.01
C THR A 323 16.99 6.67 -14.82
N LEU A 324 16.82 7.23 -13.62
CA LEU A 324 16.47 6.49 -12.42
C LEU A 324 15.05 5.89 -12.54
N GLN A 325 14.09 6.66 -13.04
CA GLN A 325 12.73 6.17 -13.29
C GLN A 325 12.71 5.00 -14.30
N GLY A 326 13.58 5.03 -15.31
CA GLY A 326 13.74 3.97 -16.30
C GLY A 326 14.64 2.79 -15.86
N ASP A 327 15.06 2.70 -14.60
CA ASP A 327 15.95 1.64 -14.13
C ASP A 327 15.23 0.29 -14.05
N VAL A 328 15.65 -0.65 -14.90
CA VAL A 328 15.08 -2.01 -14.99
C VAL A 328 16.01 -3.09 -14.42
N VAL A 329 17.04 -2.72 -13.65
CA VAL A 329 17.96 -3.68 -13.04
C VAL A 329 17.29 -4.44 -11.90
N SER A 330 17.30 -5.77 -11.97
CA SER A 330 16.81 -6.66 -10.92
C SER A 330 17.90 -7.01 -9.92
N GLU A 331 17.88 -6.37 -8.76
CA GLU A 331 18.78 -6.75 -7.66
C GLU A 331 18.54 -8.18 -7.17
N ARG A 332 17.28 -8.62 -7.24
CA ARG A 332 16.90 -9.99 -6.93
C ARG A 332 17.62 -10.97 -7.85
N ALA A 333 17.68 -10.69 -9.15
CA ALA A 333 18.45 -11.52 -10.08
C ALA A 333 19.93 -11.60 -9.70
N ARG A 334 20.55 -10.46 -9.36
CA ARG A 334 21.96 -10.43 -8.92
C ARG A 334 22.22 -11.28 -7.68
N ARG A 335 21.27 -11.35 -6.74
CA ARG A 335 21.36 -12.21 -5.55
C ARG A 335 21.24 -13.71 -5.90
N PHE A 336 20.48 -14.06 -6.93
CA PHE A 336 20.31 -15.45 -7.36
C PHE A 336 21.42 -15.96 -8.27
N GLN A 337 22.12 -15.08 -8.99
CA GLN A 337 23.21 -15.47 -9.91
C GLN A 337 24.30 -16.35 -9.24
N PRO A 338 24.79 -16.05 -8.02
CA PRO A 338 25.71 -16.94 -7.31
C PRO A 338 25.13 -18.32 -7.02
N VAL A 339 23.86 -18.39 -6.57
CA VAL A 339 23.16 -19.64 -6.28
C VAL A 339 23.00 -20.49 -7.55
N LEU A 340 22.66 -19.84 -8.67
CA LEU A 340 22.58 -20.50 -9.98
C LEU A 340 23.95 -21.05 -10.41
N ALA A 341 25.03 -20.28 -10.21
CA ALA A 341 26.39 -20.71 -10.51
C ALA A 341 26.82 -21.94 -9.70
N GLU A 342 26.50 -21.98 -8.40
CA GLU A 342 26.78 -23.13 -7.54
C GLU A 342 25.99 -24.38 -7.97
N SER A 343 24.73 -24.21 -8.37
CA SER A 343 23.87 -25.32 -8.80
C SER A 343 24.21 -25.87 -10.21
N ARG A 344 24.97 -25.11 -11.01
CA ARG A 344 25.23 -25.37 -12.43
C ARG A 344 25.73 -26.79 -12.71
N SER A 345 26.69 -27.29 -11.93
CA SER A 345 27.33 -28.61 -12.18
C SER A 345 26.40 -29.80 -11.90
N ALA A 346 25.33 -29.58 -11.13
CA ALA A 346 24.31 -30.59 -10.84
C ALA A 346 23.24 -30.69 -11.94
N LEU A 347 23.24 -29.78 -12.90
CA LEU A 347 22.24 -29.73 -13.96
C LEU A 347 22.64 -30.56 -15.19
N PRO A 348 21.67 -31.15 -15.91
CA PRO A 348 21.85 -31.68 -17.26
C PRO A 348 22.56 -30.69 -18.20
N ALA A 349 23.35 -31.21 -19.14
CA ALA A 349 24.21 -30.38 -20.00
C ALA A 349 23.43 -29.36 -20.85
N ASP A 350 22.21 -29.69 -21.26
CA ASP A 350 21.30 -28.82 -21.99
C ASP A 350 20.79 -27.63 -21.15
N LEU A 351 20.68 -27.80 -19.83
CA LEU A 351 20.29 -26.73 -18.90
C LEU A 351 21.48 -25.88 -18.43
N GLN A 352 22.70 -26.41 -18.48
CA GLN A 352 23.90 -25.65 -18.10
C GLN A 352 24.09 -24.39 -18.97
N ALA A 353 23.82 -24.49 -20.28
CA ALA A 353 23.91 -23.34 -21.19
C ALA A 353 22.90 -22.24 -20.85
N VAL A 354 21.67 -22.61 -20.45
CA VAL A 354 20.65 -21.65 -20.01
C VAL A 354 21.08 -20.95 -18.72
N VAL A 355 21.68 -21.70 -17.78
CA VAL A 355 22.20 -21.14 -16.53
C VAL A 355 23.42 -20.25 -16.76
N ASP A 356 24.30 -20.60 -17.70
CA ASP A 356 25.42 -19.74 -18.10
C ASP A 356 24.95 -18.37 -18.60
N ASP A 357 23.88 -18.35 -19.40
CA ASP A 357 23.28 -17.09 -19.86
C ASP A 357 22.71 -16.27 -18.69
N LEU A 358 22.06 -16.91 -17.71
CA LEU A 358 21.54 -16.23 -16.52
C LEU A 358 22.66 -15.66 -15.65
N ILE A 359 23.79 -16.35 -15.54
CA ILE A 359 24.97 -15.91 -14.79
C ILE A 359 25.64 -14.73 -15.48
N ALA A 360 25.77 -14.77 -16.81
CA ALA A 360 26.44 -13.73 -17.59
C ALA A 360 25.58 -12.48 -17.83
N TRP A 361 24.25 -12.61 -17.73
CA TRP A 361 23.30 -11.50 -17.88
C TRP A 361 23.55 -10.38 -16.87
N ASP A 362 23.39 -9.13 -17.31
CA ASP A 362 23.60 -7.92 -16.50
C ASP A 362 22.45 -7.61 -15.51
N ALA A 363 21.50 -8.54 -15.38
CA ALA A 363 20.30 -8.44 -14.56
C ALA A 363 19.28 -7.39 -15.00
N ARG A 364 19.36 -6.85 -16.22
CA ARG A 364 18.39 -5.89 -16.75
C ARG A 364 17.15 -6.56 -17.34
N LEU A 365 15.96 -6.16 -16.87
CA LEU A 365 14.66 -6.64 -17.31
C LEU A 365 14.17 -5.95 -18.60
N ASP A 366 15.07 -5.69 -19.55
CA ASP A 366 14.74 -5.07 -20.83
C ASP A 366 13.78 -5.95 -21.64
N ARG A 367 12.92 -5.31 -22.46
CA ARG A 367 11.86 -5.96 -23.25
C ARG A 367 12.33 -7.19 -24.04
N ASP A 368 13.52 -7.11 -24.63
CA ASP A 368 14.06 -8.13 -25.54
C ASP A 368 15.05 -9.09 -24.84
N SER A 369 15.16 -9.03 -23.50
CA SER A 369 16.07 -9.89 -22.73
C SER A 369 15.49 -11.30 -22.52
N ARG A 370 16.05 -12.29 -23.23
CA ARG A 370 15.72 -13.71 -22.99
C ARG A 370 16.04 -14.13 -21.56
N ALA A 371 17.20 -13.72 -21.03
CA ALA A 371 17.62 -14.06 -19.68
C ALA A 371 16.65 -13.53 -18.62
N ALA A 372 16.11 -12.31 -18.81
CA ALA A 372 15.09 -11.75 -17.94
C ALA A 372 13.82 -12.61 -17.90
N LEU A 373 13.31 -13.02 -19.07
CA LEU A 373 12.13 -13.89 -19.16
C LEU A 373 12.37 -15.22 -18.43
N VAL A 374 13.50 -15.86 -18.69
CA VAL A 374 13.86 -17.13 -18.04
C VAL A 374 13.96 -16.95 -16.53
N PHE A 375 14.60 -15.88 -16.05
CA PHE A 375 14.74 -15.60 -14.62
C PHE A 375 13.38 -15.42 -13.93
N VAL A 376 12.46 -14.64 -14.52
CA VAL A 376 11.12 -14.42 -13.96
C VAL A 376 10.34 -15.74 -13.86
N ARG A 377 10.45 -16.62 -14.86
CA ARG A 377 9.82 -17.94 -14.84
C ARG A 377 10.47 -18.88 -13.82
N PHE A 378 11.80 -18.90 -13.75
CA PHE A 378 12.54 -19.64 -12.75
C PHE A 378 12.11 -19.23 -11.34
N LEU A 379 12.05 -17.93 -11.05
CA LEU A 379 11.70 -17.44 -9.71
C LEU A 379 10.27 -17.82 -9.30
N ALA A 380 9.32 -17.80 -10.23
CA ALA A 380 7.95 -18.26 -9.96
C ALA A 380 7.94 -19.74 -9.53
N HIS A 381 8.58 -20.61 -10.31
CA HIS A 381 8.65 -22.04 -9.99
C HIS A 381 9.52 -22.35 -8.77
N TYR A 382 10.59 -21.61 -8.55
CA TYR A 382 11.41 -21.72 -7.35
C TYR A 382 10.58 -21.45 -6.09
N ARG A 383 9.73 -20.41 -6.10
CA ARG A 383 8.85 -20.10 -4.97
C ARG A 383 7.84 -21.22 -4.71
N GLU A 384 7.20 -21.74 -5.75
CA GLU A 384 6.28 -22.88 -5.64
C GLU A 384 7.02 -24.09 -5.02
N ALA A 385 8.12 -24.51 -5.63
CA ALA A 385 8.84 -25.71 -5.20
C ALA A 385 9.49 -25.59 -3.81
N ALA A 386 9.99 -24.41 -3.44
CA ALA A 386 10.72 -24.22 -2.18
C ALA A 386 9.83 -23.83 -1.00
N VAL A 387 8.70 -23.14 -1.25
CA VAL A 387 7.88 -22.55 -0.18
C VAL A 387 6.56 -23.29 0.02
N GLU A 388 5.93 -23.78 -1.06
CA GLU A 388 4.62 -24.45 -0.96
C GLU A 388 4.63 -25.69 -0.04
N PRO A 389 5.64 -26.57 -0.06
CA PRO A 389 5.69 -27.71 0.87
C PRO A 389 5.74 -27.28 2.35
N VAL A 390 6.47 -26.20 2.65
CA VAL A 390 6.63 -25.67 4.01
C VAL A 390 5.35 -24.98 4.49
N LEU A 391 4.63 -24.32 3.58
CA LEU A 391 3.35 -23.70 3.90
C LEU A 391 2.24 -24.74 4.07
N ALA A 392 2.18 -25.76 3.21
CA ALA A 392 1.20 -26.83 3.32
C ALA A 392 1.29 -27.54 4.68
N GLU A 393 2.50 -27.89 5.12
CA GLU A 393 2.73 -28.51 6.44
C GLU A 393 2.24 -27.63 7.60
N LYS A 394 2.41 -26.30 7.50
CA LYS A 394 1.98 -25.35 8.55
C LYS A 394 0.50 -24.97 8.50
N LEU A 395 -0.14 -25.12 7.34
CA LEU A 395 -1.55 -24.80 7.14
C LEU A 395 -2.46 -26.02 7.39
N ASP A 396 -1.97 -27.24 7.21
CA ASP A 396 -2.70 -28.48 7.58
C ASP A 396 -2.84 -28.66 9.10
N ASP A 397 -2.06 -27.92 9.91
CA ASP A 397 -2.11 -27.90 11.38
C ASP A 397 -3.08 -26.84 11.97
N ARG A 398 -3.95 -26.19 11.16
CA ARG A 398 -4.90 -25.15 11.61
C ARG A 398 -6.37 -25.41 11.30
#